data_AF-A0A937X0S8-F1
#
_entry.id   AF-A0A937X0S8-F1
#
_cell.length_a   1.000
_cell.length_b   1.000
_cell.length_c   1.000
_cell.angle_alpha   90.00
_cell.angle_beta   90.00
_cell.angle_gamma   90.00
#
_symmetry.space_group_name_H-M   'P 1'
#
loop_
_entity.id
_entity.type
_entity.pdbx_description
1 polymer ?
#
loop_
_entity_poly.entity_id
_entity_poly.type
_entity_poly.pdbx_seq_one_letter_code
_entity_poly.pdbx_strand_id
1 'polypeptide(L)'
;MILKQYYLGCLAHASYLIGDEETQTAAIVDPQREIDQYLSDAETLGLRIRHVFLTHFHADFVAGHLEVRNRVGAVVHLGSRARAEFFFEPMQDAQTLSFGRIRLKFLETPGHTPESVCLLVYDLAVDPQTPYAALTGDTLFIGDVGRPDLGALIGWSAETLANLLYDSLRKLSDALSDDTLIYPAHGAGSLCGKNLSKDTVSTMGAQRQHNYALQPMDRAAFIAMVTADQPESPTYFSYDADFNAREHETLDHVLHDLLKPLSLSEALVHAASGAKMLDTRDGTDFEGAPLAGSINIGLGGQYASWAGSLLDRKRPIVLIAEPGAEEESAMRLGRIGFDHIAGYLEGGMQTLSAHPELVHRPERITAATLDEYLALPDPPLILDVRSAKERQQKKIEGSLHVPLNHLEERLTEIPRDRAIVVHCAGGYRSAVAASLLRRHGFERVMDLVGGLAAWEAARQAVVVA
;
A
#
# COMPACT_ATOMS: atom_id res chain seq x y z
N MET A 1 -6.68 -27.85 15.13
CA MET A 1 -6.81 -26.41 14.83
C MET A 1 -6.12 -26.16 13.50
N ILE A 2 -6.76 -25.40 12.62
CA ILE A 2 -6.18 -24.89 11.38
C ILE A 2 -5.77 -23.44 11.63
N LEU A 3 -4.54 -23.09 11.26
CA LEU A 3 -4.06 -21.71 11.15
C LEU A 3 -3.35 -21.59 9.80
N LYS A 4 -3.95 -20.83 8.88
CA LYS A 4 -3.42 -20.61 7.53
C LYS A 4 -3.13 -19.13 7.34
N GLN A 5 -1.90 -18.81 6.92
CA GLN A 5 -1.48 -17.47 6.54
C GLN A 5 -1.66 -17.27 5.03
N TYR A 6 -2.12 -16.08 4.65
CA TYR A 6 -2.16 -15.58 3.28
C TYR A 6 -1.29 -14.34 3.22
N TYR A 7 -0.53 -14.18 2.13
CA TYR A 7 0.37 -13.04 1.97
C TYR A 7 0.18 -12.37 0.62
N LEU A 8 -0.13 -11.08 0.62
CA LEU A 8 -0.30 -10.26 -0.56
C LEU A 8 0.96 -9.44 -0.81
N GLY A 9 1.81 -9.93 -1.71
CA GLY A 9 3.13 -9.35 -1.95
C GLY A 9 3.13 -7.87 -2.37
N CYS A 10 2.13 -7.42 -3.12
CA CYS A 10 2.08 -6.03 -3.61
C CYS A 10 1.78 -4.98 -2.53
N LEU A 11 1.21 -5.40 -1.40
CA LEU A 11 0.96 -4.54 -0.22
C LEU A 11 1.81 -4.98 0.99
N ALA A 12 2.59 -6.05 0.84
CA ALA A 12 3.31 -6.70 1.94
C ALA A 12 2.40 -7.06 3.13
N HIS A 13 1.13 -7.36 2.85
CA HIS A 13 0.06 -7.58 3.83
C HIS A 13 -0.17 -9.08 4.08
N ALA A 14 -0.32 -9.45 5.34
CA ALA A 14 -0.59 -10.79 5.83
C ALA A 14 -1.97 -10.87 6.51
N SER A 15 -2.73 -11.90 6.14
CA SER A 15 -4.06 -12.18 6.69
C SER A 15 -4.17 -13.65 7.07
N TYR A 16 -5.14 -14.00 7.91
CA TYR A 16 -5.15 -15.31 8.56
C TYR A 16 -6.52 -15.97 8.56
N LEU A 17 -6.57 -17.27 8.27
CA LEU A 17 -7.73 -18.13 8.53
C LEU A 17 -7.43 -19.01 9.73
N ILE A 18 -8.31 -18.96 10.73
CA ILE A 18 -8.29 -19.81 11.92
C ILE A 18 -9.53 -20.70 11.89
N GLY A 19 -9.36 -22.02 11.92
CA GLY A 19 -10.46 -22.97 11.71
C GLY A 19 -10.47 -24.15 12.68
N ASP A 20 -11.65 -24.52 13.15
CA ASP A 20 -11.88 -25.73 13.92
C ASP A 20 -12.71 -26.73 13.10
N GLU A 21 -12.13 -27.91 12.85
CA GLU A 21 -12.73 -28.92 11.98
C GLU A 21 -13.96 -29.61 12.63
N GLU A 22 -13.98 -29.72 13.96
CA GLU A 22 -15.06 -30.40 14.69
C GLU A 22 -16.36 -29.57 14.67
N THR A 23 -16.24 -28.27 14.95
CA THR A 23 -17.36 -27.33 14.88
C THR A 23 -17.59 -26.74 13.49
N GLN A 24 -16.72 -27.06 12.53
CA GLN A 24 -16.73 -26.51 11.17
C GLN A 24 -16.76 -24.97 11.16
N THR A 25 -16.17 -24.33 12.17
CA THR A 25 -16.22 -22.87 12.35
C THR A 25 -14.87 -22.26 12.02
N ALA A 26 -14.88 -21.18 11.24
CA ALA A 26 -13.70 -20.41 10.90
C ALA A 26 -13.85 -18.92 11.24
N ALA A 27 -12.69 -18.32 11.48
CA ALA A 27 -12.48 -16.90 11.63
C ALA A 27 -11.45 -16.42 10.61
N ILE A 28 -11.67 -15.24 10.03
CA ILE A 28 -10.65 -14.54 9.23
C ILE A 28 -10.14 -13.34 10.01
N VAL A 29 -8.84 -13.06 9.95
CA VAL A 29 -8.21 -11.90 10.58
C VAL A 29 -7.54 -11.06 9.50
N ASP A 30 -7.86 -9.77 9.49
CA ASP A 30 -7.37 -8.76 8.54
C ASP A 30 -7.55 -9.19 7.07
N PRO A 31 -8.77 -9.54 6.60
CA PRO A 31 -8.97 -10.00 5.23
C PRO A 31 -8.54 -8.96 4.19
N GLN A 32 -7.92 -9.44 3.11
CA GLN A 32 -7.82 -8.69 1.85
C GLN A 32 -9.22 -8.38 1.31
N ARG A 33 -9.35 -7.31 0.52
CA ARG A 33 -10.64 -6.94 -0.08
C ARG A 33 -11.18 -8.01 -1.03
N GLU A 34 -10.31 -8.71 -1.76
CA GLU A 34 -10.70 -9.88 -2.54
C GLU A 34 -10.79 -11.11 -1.64
N ILE A 35 -12.01 -11.59 -1.41
CA ILE A 35 -12.25 -12.60 -0.37
C ILE A 35 -12.33 -14.04 -0.89
N ASP A 36 -12.38 -14.25 -2.20
CA ASP A 36 -12.67 -15.55 -2.81
C ASP A 36 -11.70 -16.65 -2.39
N GLN A 37 -10.42 -16.31 -2.20
CA GLN A 37 -9.42 -17.28 -1.71
C GLN A 37 -9.78 -17.82 -0.32
N TYR A 38 -10.33 -16.98 0.57
CA TYR A 38 -10.74 -17.41 1.91
C TYR A 38 -11.98 -18.30 1.85
N LEU A 39 -12.94 -17.94 0.98
CA LEU A 39 -14.17 -18.71 0.79
C LEU A 39 -13.87 -20.09 0.21
N SER A 40 -13.04 -20.16 -0.83
CA SER A 40 -12.65 -21.40 -1.49
C SER A 40 -11.87 -22.32 -0.56
N ASP A 41 -10.96 -21.77 0.24
CA ASP A 41 -10.24 -22.55 1.24
C ASP A 41 -11.15 -23.04 2.36
N ALA A 42 -12.05 -22.19 2.87
CA ALA A 42 -13.01 -22.60 3.88
C ALA A 42 -13.90 -23.74 3.36
N GLU A 43 -14.39 -23.66 2.11
CA GLU A 43 -15.17 -24.72 1.48
C GLU A 43 -14.36 -26.02 1.35
N THR A 44 -13.12 -25.94 0.86
CA THR A 44 -12.20 -27.09 0.71
C THR A 44 -11.93 -27.78 2.06
N LEU A 45 -11.84 -26.99 3.13
CA LEU A 45 -11.61 -27.46 4.49
C LEU A 45 -12.91 -27.87 5.23
N GLY A 46 -14.08 -27.75 4.59
CA GLY A 46 -15.37 -28.04 5.21
C GLY A 46 -15.76 -27.08 6.34
N LEU A 47 -15.25 -25.85 6.31
CA LEU A 47 -15.45 -24.81 7.32
C LEU A 47 -16.48 -23.77 6.86
N ARG A 48 -17.08 -23.08 7.84
CA ARG A 48 -17.93 -21.91 7.64
C ARG A 48 -17.30 -20.72 8.33
N ILE A 49 -17.02 -19.66 7.58
CA ILE A 49 -16.52 -18.40 8.14
C ILE A 49 -17.67 -17.72 8.89
N ARG A 50 -17.54 -17.62 10.22
CA ARG A 50 -18.54 -17.02 11.11
C ARG A 50 -18.07 -15.69 11.71
N HIS A 51 -16.76 -15.48 11.73
CA HIS A 51 -16.14 -14.32 12.37
C HIS A 51 -15.14 -13.68 11.43
N VAL A 52 -15.12 -12.35 11.41
CA VAL A 52 -14.04 -11.58 10.81
C VAL A 52 -13.51 -10.59 11.84
N PHE A 53 -12.21 -10.57 12.01
CA PHE A 53 -11.51 -9.71 12.97
C PHE A 53 -10.67 -8.71 12.19
N LEU A 54 -10.74 -7.46 12.61
CA LEU A 54 -9.75 -6.46 12.23
C LEU A 54 -8.90 -6.17 13.46
N THR A 55 -7.58 -6.29 13.32
CA THR A 55 -6.64 -5.91 14.38
C THR A 55 -6.65 -4.39 14.60
N HIS A 56 -6.91 -3.62 13.55
CA HIS A 56 -7.06 -2.17 13.56
C HIS A 56 -7.76 -1.72 12.27
N PHE A 57 -8.12 -0.43 12.16
CA PHE A 57 -8.46 0.14 10.86
C PHE A 57 -7.18 0.33 10.02
N HIS A 58 -7.02 -0.52 9.01
CA HIS A 58 -5.87 -0.50 8.12
C HIS A 58 -5.82 0.81 7.35
N ALA A 59 -4.62 1.38 7.21
CA ALA A 59 -4.42 2.63 6.52
C ALA A 59 -3.91 2.43 5.09
N ASP A 60 -3.29 1.30 4.76
CA ASP A 60 -2.60 1.11 3.49
C ASP A 60 -3.41 0.32 2.45
N PHE A 61 -4.56 -0.22 2.87
CA PHE A 61 -5.55 -0.89 2.03
C PHE A 61 -6.95 -0.87 2.66
N VAL A 62 -7.96 -1.17 1.85
CA VAL A 62 -9.35 -1.41 2.27
C VAL A 62 -9.53 -2.88 2.62
N ALA A 63 -9.86 -3.16 3.88
CA ALA A 63 -9.98 -4.52 4.39
C ALA A 63 -11.31 -5.18 4.00
N GLY A 64 -11.27 -6.47 3.68
CA GLY A 64 -12.41 -7.26 3.20
C GLY A 64 -13.50 -7.58 4.22
N HIS A 65 -13.57 -6.86 5.33
CA HIS A 65 -14.47 -7.18 6.45
C HIS A 65 -15.96 -7.05 6.08
N LEU A 66 -16.31 -6.04 5.27
CA LEU A 66 -17.68 -5.88 4.76
C LEU A 66 -17.98 -6.89 3.66
N GLU A 67 -17.00 -7.23 2.83
CA GLU A 67 -17.10 -8.26 1.80
C GLU A 67 -17.43 -9.62 2.45
N VAL A 68 -16.67 -10.02 3.47
CA VAL A 68 -16.92 -11.28 4.19
C VAL A 68 -18.28 -11.24 4.89
N ARG A 69 -18.60 -10.14 5.59
CA ARG A 69 -19.91 -9.97 6.26
C ARG A 69 -21.06 -10.11 5.27
N ASN A 70 -21.01 -9.43 4.13
CA ASN A 70 -22.09 -9.41 3.16
C ASN A 70 -22.23 -10.75 2.43
N ARG A 71 -21.11 -11.45 2.17
CA ARG A 71 -21.13 -12.70 1.42
C ARG A 71 -21.57 -13.90 2.25
N VAL A 72 -21.16 -13.98 3.52
CA VAL A 72 -21.40 -15.18 4.36
C VAL A 72 -22.09 -14.90 5.70
N GLY A 73 -22.41 -13.64 6.01
CA GLY A 73 -23.05 -13.25 7.27
C GLY A 73 -22.12 -13.35 8.49
N ALA A 74 -20.81 -13.24 8.29
CA ALA A 74 -19.85 -13.25 9.38
C ALA A 74 -20.02 -12.01 10.28
N VAL A 75 -19.83 -12.18 11.58
CA VAL A 75 -19.82 -11.05 12.53
C VAL A 75 -18.46 -10.36 12.45
N VAL A 76 -18.47 -9.05 12.30
CA VAL A 76 -17.25 -8.21 12.35
C VAL A 76 -16.90 -7.92 13.81
N HIS A 77 -15.63 -8.09 14.18
CA HIS A 77 -15.08 -7.86 15.50
C HIS A 77 -13.92 -6.89 15.42
N LEU A 78 -13.91 -5.89 16.29
CA LEU A 78 -12.91 -4.82 16.37
C LEU A 78 -12.60 -4.51 17.84
N GLY A 79 -11.47 -3.85 18.11
CA GLY A 79 -11.15 -3.36 19.46
C GLY A 79 -12.23 -2.40 20.01
N SER A 80 -12.45 -2.39 21.32
CA SER A 80 -13.55 -1.65 21.94
C SER A 80 -13.50 -0.13 21.75
N ARG A 81 -12.33 0.40 21.39
CA ARG A 81 -12.09 1.83 21.11
C ARG A 81 -12.39 2.21 19.65
N ALA A 82 -12.69 1.23 18.80
CA ALA A 82 -13.04 1.46 17.41
C ALA A 82 -14.36 2.25 17.28
N ARG A 83 -14.46 3.04 16.22
CA ARG A 83 -15.68 3.77 15.87
C ARG A 83 -15.95 3.52 14.40
N ALA A 84 -17.08 2.88 14.11
CA ALA A 84 -17.48 2.54 12.75
C ALA A 84 -18.95 2.94 12.50
N GLU A 85 -19.30 3.16 11.23
CA GLU A 85 -20.67 3.42 10.77
C GLU A 85 -21.48 2.13 10.56
N PHE A 86 -20.82 0.97 10.58
CA PHE A 86 -21.45 -0.34 10.47
C PHE A 86 -21.51 -1.05 11.83
N PHE A 87 -22.36 -2.07 11.93
CA PHE A 87 -22.41 -2.92 13.11
C PHE A 87 -21.17 -3.81 13.22
N PHE A 88 -20.56 -3.81 14.41
CA PHE A 88 -19.51 -4.75 14.81
C PHE A 88 -19.68 -5.12 16.29
N GLU A 89 -19.10 -6.23 16.70
CA GLU A 89 -19.00 -6.63 18.10
C GLU A 89 -17.70 -6.05 18.70
N PRO A 90 -17.79 -5.11 19.67
CA PRO A 90 -16.62 -4.51 20.28
C PRO A 90 -15.96 -5.49 21.25
N MET A 91 -14.67 -5.74 21.05
CA MET A 91 -13.87 -6.65 21.86
C MET A 91 -13.06 -5.88 22.90
N GLN A 92 -13.34 -6.14 24.18
CA GLN A 92 -12.64 -5.55 25.31
C GLN A 92 -11.32 -6.27 25.60
N ASP A 93 -10.43 -5.60 26.33
CA ASP A 93 -9.19 -6.22 26.79
C ASP A 93 -9.46 -7.51 27.57
N ALA A 94 -8.69 -8.56 27.28
CA ALA A 94 -8.82 -9.92 27.81
C ALA A 94 -10.15 -10.64 27.52
N GLN A 95 -11.08 -10.07 26.74
CA GLN A 95 -12.27 -10.78 26.28
C GLN A 95 -11.87 -12.00 25.45
N THR A 96 -12.68 -13.06 25.50
CA THR A 96 -12.42 -14.29 24.75
C THR A 96 -13.61 -14.68 23.88
N LEU A 97 -13.30 -15.22 22.71
CA LEU A 97 -14.24 -15.91 21.83
C LEU A 97 -13.74 -17.35 21.65
N SER A 98 -14.63 -18.35 21.70
CA SER A 98 -14.22 -19.76 21.57
C SER A 98 -15.15 -20.53 20.64
N PHE A 99 -14.57 -21.43 19.85
CA PHE A 99 -15.29 -22.39 19.01
C PHE A 99 -14.47 -23.68 18.92
N GLY A 100 -15.10 -24.80 19.30
CA GLY A 100 -14.44 -26.09 19.41
C GLY A 100 -13.24 -26.03 20.33
N ARG A 101 -12.07 -26.47 19.83
CA ARG A 101 -10.80 -26.44 20.59
C ARG A 101 -10.07 -25.10 20.53
N ILE A 102 -10.62 -24.08 19.85
CA ILE A 102 -9.96 -22.80 19.64
C ILE A 102 -10.50 -21.79 20.63
N ARG A 103 -9.59 -21.10 21.32
CA ARG A 103 -9.90 -19.88 22.07
C ARG A 103 -9.08 -18.73 21.51
N LEU A 104 -9.76 -17.66 21.16
CA LEU A 104 -9.21 -16.38 20.77
C LEU A 104 -9.33 -15.43 21.95
N LYS A 105 -8.22 -14.89 22.44
CA LYS A 105 -8.21 -13.88 23.51
C LYS A 105 -7.73 -12.55 22.94
N PHE A 106 -8.50 -11.51 23.17
CA PHE A 106 -8.23 -10.16 22.72
C PHE A 106 -7.32 -9.46 23.71
N LEU A 107 -6.33 -8.75 23.19
CA LEU A 107 -5.47 -7.88 23.98
C LEU A 107 -5.48 -6.51 23.32
N GLU A 108 -5.97 -5.49 24.01
CA GLU A 108 -5.92 -4.12 23.49
C GLU A 108 -4.46 -3.66 23.46
N THR A 109 -3.94 -3.34 22.29
CA THR A 109 -2.55 -2.95 22.11
C THR A 109 -2.46 -1.62 21.37
N PRO A 110 -3.05 -0.53 21.91
CA PRO A 110 -3.01 0.76 21.26
C PRO A 110 -1.57 1.21 21.06
N GLY A 111 -1.30 1.81 19.92
CA GLY A 111 0.05 2.26 19.60
C GLY A 111 0.20 2.63 18.14
N HIS A 112 -0.03 1.67 17.25
CA HIS A 112 -0.16 1.98 15.83
C HIS A 112 -1.44 2.79 15.57
N THR A 113 -2.57 2.28 16.07
CA THR A 113 -3.83 3.01 16.15
C THR A 113 -4.39 2.97 17.58
N PRO A 114 -5.35 3.86 17.94
CA PRO A 114 -5.98 3.86 19.26
C PRO A 114 -6.77 2.59 19.59
N GLU A 115 -7.34 1.94 18.58
CA GLU A 115 -8.19 0.74 18.68
C GLU A 115 -7.46 -0.57 18.40
N SER A 116 -6.16 -0.50 18.11
CA SER A 116 -5.32 -1.68 17.82
C SER A 116 -5.48 -2.78 18.87
N VAL A 117 -5.61 -4.02 18.41
CA VAL A 117 -5.64 -5.23 19.23
C VAL A 117 -4.69 -6.30 18.69
N CYS A 118 -4.11 -7.08 19.59
CA CYS A 118 -3.49 -8.36 19.27
C CYS A 118 -4.46 -9.51 19.59
N LEU A 119 -4.45 -10.55 18.77
CA LEU A 119 -5.28 -11.74 18.95
C LEU A 119 -4.42 -12.93 19.37
N LEU A 120 -4.62 -13.41 20.59
CA LEU A 120 -3.92 -14.58 21.10
C LEU A 120 -4.72 -15.84 20.79
N VAL A 121 -4.09 -16.77 20.08
CA VAL A 121 -4.71 -18.00 19.56
C VAL A 121 -4.26 -19.18 20.41
N TYR A 122 -5.21 -19.82 21.08
CA TYR A 122 -4.99 -21.01 21.90
C TYR A 122 -5.56 -22.25 21.21
N ASP A 123 -4.79 -23.33 21.20
CA ASP A 123 -5.29 -24.67 20.94
C ASP A 123 -5.51 -25.38 22.28
N LEU A 124 -6.76 -25.40 22.75
CA LEU A 124 -7.15 -25.91 24.07
C LEU A 124 -6.89 -27.40 24.27
N ALA A 125 -6.72 -28.16 23.18
CA ALA A 125 -6.38 -29.58 23.26
C ALA A 125 -4.87 -29.83 23.26
N VAL A 126 -4.04 -28.80 23.04
CA VAL A 126 -2.58 -28.85 23.22
C VAL A 126 -2.20 -28.22 24.56
N ASP A 127 -2.52 -26.95 24.76
CA ASP A 127 -2.27 -26.22 26.01
C ASP A 127 -3.34 -25.12 26.19
N PRO A 128 -4.19 -25.21 27.23
CA PRO A 128 -5.23 -24.21 27.49
C PRO A 128 -4.72 -22.93 28.16
N GLN A 129 -3.45 -22.88 28.60
CA GLN A 129 -2.85 -21.77 29.34
C GLN A 129 -1.85 -20.97 28.51
N THR A 130 -1.15 -21.61 27.57
CA THR A 130 -0.16 -20.95 26.71
C THR A 130 -0.72 -20.74 25.31
N PRO A 131 -0.71 -19.50 24.77
CA PRO A 131 -1.14 -19.28 23.40
C PRO A 131 -0.14 -19.91 22.43
N TYR A 132 -0.67 -20.63 21.43
CA TYR A 132 0.09 -21.20 20.33
C TYR A 132 0.68 -20.10 19.43
N ALA A 133 -0.12 -19.08 19.15
CA ALA A 133 0.27 -17.96 18.30
C ALA A 133 -0.33 -16.64 18.81
N ALA A 134 0.30 -15.53 18.44
CA ALA A 134 -0.25 -14.19 18.56
C ALA A 134 -0.29 -13.56 17.16
N LEU A 135 -1.48 -13.15 16.72
CA LEU A 135 -1.65 -12.30 15.55
C LEU A 135 -1.53 -10.85 16.03
N THR A 136 -0.42 -10.20 15.68
CA THR A 136 0.00 -8.94 16.31
C THR A 136 -0.45 -7.70 15.57
N GLY A 137 -1.15 -7.86 14.44
CA GLY A 137 -1.50 -6.75 13.56
C GLY A 137 -0.26 -5.91 13.25
N ASP A 138 -0.43 -4.59 13.38
CA ASP A 138 0.67 -3.63 13.26
C ASP A 138 1.20 -3.17 14.63
N THR A 139 0.92 -3.90 15.72
CA THR A 139 1.52 -3.59 17.03
C THR A 139 3.00 -3.99 17.07
N LEU A 140 3.31 -5.22 16.67
CA LEU A 140 4.64 -5.81 16.69
C LEU A 140 4.92 -6.49 15.35
N PHE A 141 6.01 -6.11 14.70
CA PHE A 141 6.54 -6.75 13.50
C PHE A 141 7.75 -7.63 13.83
N ILE A 142 8.21 -8.36 12.83
CA ILE A 142 9.47 -9.12 12.93
C ILE A 142 10.63 -8.13 12.78
N GLY A 143 11.28 -7.81 13.90
CA GLY A 143 12.40 -6.88 14.00
C GLY A 143 12.01 -5.40 14.13
N ASP A 144 10.72 -5.07 14.13
CA ASP A 144 10.23 -3.69 14.17
C ASP A 144 8.85 -3.59 14.89
N VAL A 145 8.23 -2.41 14.90
CA VAL A 145 6.90 -2.13 15.44
C VAL A 145 6.11 -1.18 14.53
N GLY A 146 4.80 -1.11 14.72
CA GLY A 146 3.96 -0.16 14.00
C GLY A 146 4.36 1.29 14.24
N ARG A 147 4.32 2.08 13.18
CA ARG A 147 4.53 3.52 13.29
C ARG A 147 3.37 4.20 14.04
N PRO A 148 3.65 5.13 14.98
CA PRO A 148 2.62 5.77 15.79
C PRO A 148 2.12 7.11 15.23
N ASP A 149 2.54 7.52 14.03
CA ASP A 149 2.35 8.88 13.50
C ASP A 149 1.21 9.02 12.48
N LEU A 150 0.52 7.94 12.11
CA LEU A 150 -0.62 7.98 11.18
C LEU A 150 -1.91 8.54 11.81
N GLY A 151 -2.00 8.59 13.14
CA GLY A 151 -3.19 9.04 13.87
C GLY A 151 -3.45 10.55 13.86
N ALA A 152 -2.58 11.35 13.23
CA ALA A 152 -2.67 12.82 13.25
C ALA A 152 -4.02 13.35 12.75
N LEU A 153 -4.59 12.70 11.73
CA LEU A 153 -5.84 13.14 11.09
C LEU A 153 -7.10 12.86 11.91
N ILE A 154 -7.01 11.94 12.86
CA ILE A 154 -8.06 11.66 13.85
C ILE A 154 -7.73 12.26 15.23
N GLY A 155 -6.80 13.21 15.28
CA GLY A 155 -6.49 14.01 16.47
C GLY A 155 -5.50 13.39 17.45
N TRP A 156 -4.78 12.34 17.07
CA TRP A 156 -3.78 11.69 17.92
C TRP A 156 -2.37 12.16 17.56
N SER A 157 -1.59 12.59 18.57
CA SER A 157 -0.18 12.90 18.36
C SER A 157 0.67 11.63 18.28
N ALA A 158 1.72 11.66 17.46
CA ALA A 158 2.69 10.58 17.35
C ALA A 158 3.31 10.21 18.71
N GLU A 159 3.57 11.21 19.55
CA GLU A 159 4.07 11.01 20.91
C GLU A 159 3.06 10.27 21.79
N THR A 160 1.77 10.61 21.73
CA THR A 160 0.72 9.93 22.53
C THR A 160 0.61 8.47 22.13
N LEU A 161 0.59 8.19 20.82
CA LEU A 161 0.52 6.84 20.29
C LEU A 161 1.79 6.03 20.60
N ALA A 162 2.98 6.64 20.51
CA ALA A 162 4.24 6.01 20.92
C ALA A 162 4.25 5.67 22.43
N ASN A 163 3.68 6.54 23.27
CA ASN A 163 3.52 6.27 24.70
C ASN A 163 2.66 5.03 24.95
N LEU A 164 1.53 4.92 24.24
CA LEU A 164 0.64 3.76 24.34
C LEU A 164 1.32 2.49 23.82
N LEU A 165 2.03 2.58 22.70
CA LEU A 165 2.75 1.45 22.11
C LEU A 165 3.78 0.86 23.09
N TYR A 166 4.51 1.71 23.82
CA TYR A 166 5.48 1.29 24.82
C TYR A 166 4.85 0.40 25.92
N ASP A 167 3.63 0.73 26.36
CA ASP A 167 2.90 -0.07 27.35
C ASP A 167 2.31 -1.34 26.73
N SER A 168 1.78 -1.23 25.51
CA SER A 168 1.23 -2.35 24.74
C SER A 168 2.26 -3.45 24.48
N LEU A 169 3.50 -3.08 24.13
CA LEU A 169 4.58 -4.03 23.88
C LEU A 169 5.00 -4.79 25.13
N ARG A 170 5.03 -4.14 26.30
CA ARG A 170 5.28 -4.84 27.57
C ARG A 170 4.14 -5.78 27.92
N LYS A 171 2.90 -5.28 27.82
CA LYS A 171 1.72 -6.10 28.11
C LYS A 171 1.67 -7.34 27.20
N LEU A 172 1.96 -7.16 25.92
CA LEU A 172 2.06 -8.25 24.95
C LEU A 172 3.21 -9.19 25.31
N SER A 173 4.40 -8.67 25.58
CA SER A 173 5.54 -9.48 26.00
C SER A 173 5.20 -10.29 27.25
N ASP A 174 4.63 -9.71 28.29
CA ASP A 174 4.30 -10.40 29.54
C ASP A 174 3.23 -11.50 29.35
N ALA A 175 2.37 -11.37 28.35
CA ALA A 175 1.31 -12.34 28.05
C ALA A 175 1.81 -13.57 27.28
N LEU A 176 3.02 -13.54 26.69
CA LEU A 176 3.49 -14.56 25.75
C LEU A 176 4.73 -15.31 26.27
N SER A 177 4.77 -16.61 25.97
CA SER A 177 5.96 -17.44 26.19
C SER A 177 6.95 -17.25 25.03
N ASP A 178 8.23 -17.58 25.24
CA ASP A 178 9.25 -17.45 24.18
C ASP A 178 8.92 -18.27 22.92
N ASP A 179 8.25 -19.42 23.09
CA ASP A 179 7.89 -20.34 22.01
C ASP A 179 6.64 -19.90 21.24
N THR A 180 5.89 -18.90 21.73
CA THR A 180 4.68 -18.43 21.05
C THR A 180 5.03 -17.82 19.69
N LEU A 181 4.34 -18.29 18.64
CA LEU A 181 4.53 -17.78 17.28
C LEU A 181 3.99 -16.35 17.14
N ILE A 182 4.72 -15.50 16.41
CA ILE A 182 4.34 -14.11 16.14
C ILE A 182 4.02 -13.96 14.66
N TYR A 183 2.80 -13.47 14.39
CA TYR A 183 2.24 -13.29 13.06
C TYR A 183 1.76 -11.83 12.89
N PRO A 184 2.57 -10.95 12.29
CA PRO A 184 2.19 -9.56 12.04
C PRO A 184 1.18 -9.40 10.90
N ALA A 185 0.54 -8.24 10.75
CA ALA A 185 -0.26 -7.94 9.55
C ALA A 185 0.61 -7.45 8.36
N HIS A 186 1.86 -7.05 8.58
CA HIS A 186 2.75 -6.59 7.50
C HIS A 186 4.18 -7.17 7.57
N GLY A 187 4.87 -7.15 6.41
CA GLY A 187 6.27 -7.55 6.25
C GLY A 187 7.07 -6.62 5.32
N ALA A 188 8.23 -7.10 4.85
CA ALA A 188 9.16 -6.32 4.02
C ALA A 188 8.46 -5.66 2.81
N GLY A 189 8.56 -4.33 2.75
CA GLY A 189 7.97 -3.52 1.67
C GLY A 189 6.79 -2.65 2.11
N SER A 190 6.20 -2.91 3.28
CA SER A 190 5.14 -2.06 3.84
C SER A 190 5.67 -0.70 4.31
N LEU A 191 4.83 0.34 4.22
CA LEU A 191 5.09 1.69 4.73
C LEU A 191 4.57 1.89 6.17
N CYS A 192 3.99 0.85 6.78
CA CYS A 192 3.48 0.86 8.16
C CYS A 192 4.57 0.64 9.22
N GLY A 193 5.79 0.28 8.80
CA GLY A 193 6.99 0.17 9.66
C GLY A 193 8.25 0.65 8.94
N LYS A 194 9.40 0.65 9.63
CA LYS A 194 10.66 1.23 9.12
C LYS A 194 11.54 0.21 8.41
N ASN A 195 11.70 -0.97 9.00
CA ASN A 195 12.66 -2.01 8.61
C ASN A 195 12.04 -3.41 8.79
N LEU A 196 10.94 -3.70 8.09
CA LEU A 196 10.26 -4.98 8.22
C LEU A 196 11.06 -6.15 7.59
N SER A 197 11.09 -7.29 8.28
CA SER A 197 11.71 -8.53 7.79
C SER A 197 10.97 -9.13 6.59
N LYS A 198 11.69 -9.94 5.80
CA LYS A 198 11.12 -10.80 4.75
C LYS A 198 10.46 -12.06 5.30
N ASP A 199 10.81 -12.44 6.53
CA ASP A 199 10.15 -13.55 7.21
C ASP A 199 8.69 -13.20 7.48
N THR A 200 7.78 -14.17 7.37
CA THR A 200 6.35 -13.95 7.59
C THR A 200 5.86 -14.48 8.95
N VAL A 201 6.75 -15.13 9.71
CA VAL A 201 6.51 -15.66 11.07
C VAL A 201 7.80 -15.63 11.88
N SER A 202 7.69 -15.38 13.18
CA SER A 202 8.80 -15.48 14.14
C SER A 202 8.30 -16.06 15.47
N THR A 203 9.10 -15.96 16.53
CA THR A 203 8.69 -16.30 17.90
C THR A 203 8.89 -15.12 18.83
N MET A 204 8.12 -15.07 19.92
CA MET A 204 8.27 -14.01 20.93
C MET A 204 9.70 -13.99 21.50
N GLY A 205 10.32 -15.16 21.72
CA GLY A 205 11.69 -15.25 22.21
C GLY A 205 12.71 -14.64 21.24
N ALA A 206 12.56 -14.88 19.94
CA ALA A 206 13.40 -14.24 18.93
C ALA A 206 13.21 -12.71 18.91
N GLN A 207 11.96 -12.24 19.04
CA GLN A 207 11.66 -10.81 19.12
C GLN A 207 12.23 -10.18 20.40
N ARG A 208 12.15 -10.83 21.56
CA ARG A 208 12.79 -10.33 22.80
C ARG A 208 14.31 -10.19 22.66
N GLN A 209 14.95 -11.08 21.91
CA GLN A 209 16.40 -11.06 21.72
C GLN A 209 16.86 -10.01 20.70
N HIS A 210 16.09 -9.78 19.63
CA HIS A 210 16.58 -9.03 18.46
C HIS A 210 15.74 -7.81 18.08
N ASN A 211 14.46 -7.75 18.46
CA ASN A 211 13.63 -6.59 18.15
C ASN A 211 14.07 -5.42 19.05
N TYR A 212 14.48 -4.32 18.41
CA TYR A 212 14.99 -3.16 19.13
C TYR A 212 13.94 -2.64 20.13
N ALA A 213 12.66 -2.67 19.77
CA ALA A 213 11.56 -2.11 20.55
C ALA A 213 11.28 -2.87 21.85
N LEU A 214 11.80 -4.10 21.98
CA LEU A 214 11.66 -4.95 23.17
C LEU A 214 12.92 -4.96 24.05
N GLN A 215 13.97 -4.25 23.65
CA GLN A 215 15.19 -4.14 24.46
C GLN A 215 14.98 -3.25 25.68
N PRO A 216 15.75 -3.46 26.78
CA PRO A 216 15.69 -2.58 27.95
C PRO A 216 15.99 -1.12 27.57
N MET A 217 14.98 -0.26 27.68
CA MET A 217 15.11 1.18 27.47
C MET A 217 14.05 1.94 28.25
N ASP A 218 14.36 3.18 28.59
CA ASP A 218 13.37 4.09 29.16
C ASP A 218 12.35 4.54 28.11
N ARG A 219 11.24 5.08 28.60
CA ARG A 219 10.09 5.49 27.77
C ARG A 219 10.46 6.62 26.80
N ALA A 220 11.29 7.57 27.23
CA ALA A 220 11.65 8.72 26.41
C ALA A 220 12.53 8.30 25.23
N ALA A 221 13.51 7.42 25.49
CA ALA A 221 14.35 6.81 24.46
C ALA A 221 13.53 6.01 23.45
N PHE A 222 12.55 5.22 23.93
CA PHE A 222 11.64 4.49 23.04
C PHE A 222 10.88 5.44 22.11
N ILE A 223 10.22 6.46 22.68
CA ILE A 223 9.42 7.43 21.91
C ILE A 223 10.28 8.11 20.84
N ALA A 224 11.47 8.59 21.23
CA ALA A 224 12.40 9.23 20.30
C ALA A 224 12.77 8.29 19.13
N MET A 225 13.05 7.02 19.42
CA MET A 225 13.39 6.05 18.39
C MET A 225 12.23 5.68 17.50
N VAL A 226 11.03 5.41 18.04
CA VAL A 226 9.88 5.01 17.21
C VAL A 226 9.31 6.17 16.41
N THR A 227 9.51 7.41 16.81
CA THR A 227 9.04 8.59 16.05
C THR A 227 10.07 9.15 15.06
N ALA A 228 11.37 8.84 15.19
CA ALA A 228 12.41 9.29 14.28
C ALA A 228 12.36 8.62 12.90
N ASP A 229 12.73 9.32 11.82
CA ASP A 229 12.95 8.77 10.48
C ASP A 229 11.80 7.92 9.92
N GLN A 230 10.55 8.23 10.28
CA GLN A 230 9.39 7.58 9.70
C GLN A 230 9.26 7.94 8.21
N PRO A 231 8.95 6.97 7.33
CA PRO A 231 8.78 7.25 5.91
C PRO A 231 7.56 8.16 5.73
N GLU A 232 7.59 9.01 4.71
CA GLU A 232 6.41 9.80 4.35
C GLU A 232 5.24 8.85 4.02
N SER A 233 4.08 9.08 4.64
CA SER A 233 2.89 8.29 4.39
C SER A 233 2.19 8.78 3.11
N PRO A 234 1.79 7.88 2.20
CA PRO A 234 0.95 8.25 1.06
C PRO A 234 -0.33 8.95 1.50
N THR A 235 -0.80 9.91 0.70
CA THR A 235 -2.00 10.71 1.01
C THR A 235 -3.26 9.85 1.17
N TYR A 236 -3.36 8.76 0.40
CA TYR A 236 -4.49 7.83 0.48
C TYR A 236 -4.57 7.08 1.82
N PHE A 237 -3.51 7.05 2.63
CA PHE A 237 -3.52 6.23 3.85
C PHE A 237 -4.63 6.65 4.83
N SER A 238 -4.79 7.96 4.93
CA SER A 238 -5.83 8.57 5.74
C SER A 238 -7.24 8.26 5.27
N TYR A 239 -7.38 8.14 3.95
CA TYR A 239 -8.65 7.83 3.34
C TYR A 239 -9.01 6.37 3.58
N ASP A 240 -8.08 5.43 3.40
CA ASP A 240 -8.35 4.01 3.61
C ASP A 240 -8.69 3.70 5.07
N ALA A 241 -8.00 4.31 6.03
CA ALA A 241 -8.33 4.20 7.45
C ALA A 241 -9.75 4.70 7.76
N ASP A 242 -10.14 5.85 7.18
CA ASP A 242 -11.51 6.39 7.29
C ASP A 242 -12.53 5.52 6.56
N PHE A 243 -12.19 5.01 5.37
CA PHE A 243 -13.06 4.18 4.55
C PHE A 243 -13.35 2.84 5.23
N ASN A 244 -12.33 2.22 5.83
CA ASN A 244 -12.46 1.01 6.65
C ASN A 244 -13.34 1.18 7.88
N ALA A 245 -13.61 2.42 8.32
CA ALA A 245 -14.53 2.72 9.41
C ALA A 245 -15.97 3.01 8.92
N ARG A 246 -16.20 3.11 7.61
CA ARG A 246 -17.50 3.46 7.03
C ARG A 246 -18.19 2.26 6.42
N GLU A 247 -19.52 2.35 6.31
CA GLU A 247 -20.26 1.43 5.46
C GLU A 247 -20.01 1.81 4.00
N HIS A 248 -19.59 0.85 3.17
CA HIS A 248 -19.24 1.10 1.76
C HIS A 248 -19.60 -0.07 0.85
N GLU A 249 -19.62 0.20 -0.47
CA GLU A 249 -19.85 -0.83 -1.47
C GLU A 249 -18.68 -1.84 -1.52
N THR A 250 -19.02 -3.09 -1.82
CA THR A 250 -18.06 -4.20 -1.91
C THR A 250 -17.32 -4.18 -3.24
N LEU A 251 -16.07 -4.63 -3.26
CA LEU A 251 -15.26 -4.69 -4.47
C LEU A 251 -15.93 -5.45 -5.64
N ASP A 252 -16.66 -6.52 -5.36
CA ASP A 252 -17.37 -7.28 -6.40
C ASP A 252 -18.35 -6.44 -7.22
N HIS A 253 -19.00 -5.46 -6.57
CA HIS A 253 -19.92 -4.55 -7.26
C HIS A 253 -19.15 -3.65 -8.22
N VAL A 254 -18.01 -3.12 -7.77
CA VAL A 254 -17.11 -2.29 -8.58
C VAL A 254 -16.62 -3.07 -9.80
N LEU A 255 -16.15 -4.31 -9.61
CA LEU A 255 -15.63 -5.14 -10.70
C LEU A 255 -16.72 -5.60 -11.66
N HIS A 256 -17.90 -6.00 -11.17
CA HIS A 256 -18.96 -6.52 -12.03
C HIS A 256 -19.74 -5.41 -12.75
N ASP A 257 -20.11 -4.34 -12.05
CA ASP A 257 -21.06 -3.35 -12.58
C ASP A 257 -20.40 -2.15 -13.25
N LEU A 258 -19.15 -1.83 -12.89
CA LEU A 258 -18.44 -0.65 -13.37
C LEU A 258 -17.31 -0.95 -14.37
N LEU A 259 -16.67 -2.12 -14.29
CA LEU A 259 -15.59 -2.47 -15.22
C LEU A 259 -16.13 -2.92 -16.59
N LYS A 260 -16.49 -1.94 -17.42
CA LYS A 260 -17.07 -2.15 -18.74
C LYS A 260 -16.11 -1.72 -19.86
N PRO A 261 -16.15 -2.41 -21.02
CA PRO A 261 -15.43 -1.94 -22.21
C PRO A 261 -16.02 -0.61 -22.68
N LEU A 262 -15.13 0.31 -23.05
CA LEU A 262 -15.45 1.60 -23.65
C LEU A 262 -14.81 1.67 -25.03
N SER A 263 -15.58 2.10 -26.02
CA SER A 263 -15.02 2.51 -27.30
C SER A 263 -14.06 3.70 -27.12
N LEU A 264 -13.17 3.92 -28.08
CA LEU A 264 -12.28 5.09 -28.07
C LEU A 264 -13.05 6.40 -27.93
N SER A 265 -14.18 6.54 -28.63
CA SER A 265 -15.02 7.74 -28.52
C SER A 265 -15.58 7.95 -27.11
N GLU A 266 -16.05 6.90 -26.45
CA GLU A 266 -16.59 6.99 -25.08
C GLU A 266 -15.49 7.32 -24.08
N ALA A 267 -14.33 6.66 -24.20
CA ALA A 267 -13.16 6.94 -23.38
C ALA A 267 -12.71 8.42 -23.47
N LEU A 268 -12.68 8.99 -24.69
CA LEU A 268 -12.35 10.41 -24.90
C LEU A 268 -13.41 11.36 -24.33
N VAL A 269 -14.70 10.99 -24.35
CA VAL A 269 -15.77 11.77 -23.70
C VAL A 269 -15.58 11.79 -22.19
N HIS A 270 -15.24 10.65 -21.58
CA HIS A 270 -14.89 10.59 -20.16
C HIS A 270 -13.67 11.46 -19.85
N ALA A 271 -12.61 11.38 -20.66
CA ALA A 271 -11.42 12.20 -20.51
C ALA A 271 -11.74 13.71 -20.53
N ALA A 272 -12.54 14.14 -21.52
CA ALA A 272 -12.98 15.53 -21.66
C ALA A 272 -13.86 15.99 -20.48
N SER A 273 -14.56 15.05 -19.84
CA SER A 273 -15.38 15.30 -18.63
C SER A 273 -14.56 15.25 -17.33
N GLY A 274 -13.24 15.10 -17.42
CA GLY A 274 -12.31 15.16 -16.28
C GLY A 274 -11.88 13.80 -15.73
N ALA A 275 -12.24 12.68 -16.38
CA ALA A 275 -11.74 11.37 -16.00
C ALA A 275 -10.22 11.28 -16.14
N LYS A 276 -9.60 10.46 -15.29
CA LYS A 276 -8.17 10.14 -15.35
C LYS A 276 -7.98 8.96 -16.31
N MET A 277 -7.28 9.21 -17.41
CA MET A 277 -6.83 8.16 -18.33
C MET A 277 -5.59 7.50 -17.73
N LEU A 278 -5.75 6.30 -17.16
CA LEU A 278 -4.68 5.57 -16.48
C LEU A 278 -4.19 4.43 -17.37
N ASP A 279 -2.97 4.55 -17.87
CA ASP A 279 -2.30 3.52 -18.67
C ASP A 279 -1.47 2.62 -17.75
N THR A 280 -1.79 1.33 -17.73
CA THR A 280 -1.23 0.37 -16.77
C THR A 280 -0.21 -0.60 -17.39
N ARG A 281 0.16 -0.34 -18.65
CA ARG A 281 1.23 -1.05 -19.35
C ARG A 281 2.58 -0.76 -18.71
N ASP A 282 3.58 -1.58 -19.04
CA ASP A 282 4.95 -1.32 -18.62
C ASP A 282 5.43 0.03 -19.17
N GLY A 283 6.33 0.70 -18.44
CA GLY A 283 6.87 1.99 -18.83
C GLY A 283 7.49 1.97 -20.23
N THR A 284 8.14 0.88 -20.64
CA THR A 284 8.73 0.80 -21.99
C THR A 284 7.68 0.76 -23.09
N ASP A 285 6.59 0.04 -22.88
CA ASP A 285 5.49 -0.06 -23.84
C ASP A 285 4.68 1.24 -23.86
N PHE A 286 4.51 1.85 -22.69
CA PHE A 286 3.88 3.15 -22.55
C PHE A 286 4.59 4.19 -23.41
N GLU A 287 5.91 4.28 -23.28
CA GLU A 287 6.70 5.30 -23.99
C GLU A 287 6.75 5.12 -25.51
N GLY A 288 6.46 3.95 -26.06
CA GLY A 288 6.49 3.78 -27.52
C GLY A 288 5.43 4.61 -28.26
N ALA A 289 4.23 4.71 -27.67
CA ALA A 289 3.06 5.29 -28.33
C ALA A 289 1.90 5.58 -27.35
N PRO A 290 2.06 6.33 -26.25
CA PRO A 290 1.01 6.56 -25.27
C PRO A 290 -0.13 7.45 -25.80
N LEU A 291 -1.34 7.23 -25.28
CA LEU A 291 -2.48 8.13 -25.51
C LEU A 291 -2.19 9.51 -24.90
N ALA A 292 -2.34 10.58 -25.68
CA ALA A 292 -2.12 11.93 -25.20
C ALA A 292 -2.97 12.26 -23.96
N GLY A 293 -2.32 12.79 -22.91
CA GLY A 293 -2.99 13.14 -21.65
C GLY A 293 -3.18 11.98 -20.66
N SER A 294 -2.80 10.76 -21.02
CA SER A 294 -2.75 9.63 -20.08
C SER A 294 -1.57 9.73 -19.11
N ILE A 295 -1.76 9.15 -17.92
CA ILE A 295 -0.70 8.92 -16.94
C ILE A 295 -0.36 7.43 -16.93
N ASN A 296 0.93 7.10 -16.95
CA ASN A 296 1.36 5.71 -16.81
C ASN A 296 1.61 5.37 -15.36
N ILE A 297 1.02 4.27 -14.89
CA ILE A 297 1.41 3.60 -13.65
C ILE A 297 1.34 2.11 -13.94
N GLY A 298 2.49 1.50 -14.23
CA GLY A 298 2.53 0.11 -14.70
C GLY A 298 2.22 -0.93 -13.60
N LEU A 299 1.52 -2.00 -13.95
CA LEU A 299 1.18 -3.10 -13.02
C LEU A 299 2.40 -3.86 -12.46
N GLY A 300 3.52 -3.85 -13.19
CA GLY A 300 4.78 -4.48 -12.77
C GLY A 300 5.53 -3.73 -11.66
N GLY A 301 5.13 -2.49 -11.35
CA GLY A 301 5.73 -1.68 -10.30
C GLY A 301 4.92 -1.62 -9.01
N GLN A 302 5.16 -0.56 -8.22
CA GLN A 302 4.36 -0.24 -7.02
C GLN A 302 3.03 0.41 -7.41
N TYR A 303 2.23 -0.30 -8.21
CA TYR A 303 1.03 0.23 -8.87
C TYR A 303 0.07 0.92 -7.89
N ALA A 304 -0.38 0.20 -6.86
CA ALA A 304 -1.33 0.72 -5.88
C ALA A 304 -0.76 1.95 -5.15
N SER A 305 0.48 1.88 -4.64
CA SER A 305 1.09 3.01 -3.92
C SER A 305 1.20 4.27 -4.79
N TRP A 306 1.59 4.14 -6.06
CA TRP A 306 1.66 5.30 -6.97
C TRP A 306 0.29 5.78 -7.40
N ALA A 307 -0.66 4.89 -7.66
CA ALA A 307 -2.03 5.27 -7.97
C ALA A 307 -2.66 6.05 -6.80
N GLY A 308 -2.53 5.54 -5.58
CA GLY A 308 -3.00 6.21 -4.36
C GLY A 308 -2.31 7.55 -4.08
N SER A 309 -1.06 7.71 -4.50
CA SER A 309 -0.32 8.98 -4.30
C SER A 309 -0.59 10.03 -5.38
N LEU A 310 -0.90 9.62 -6.61
CA LEU A 310 -0.93 10.51 -7.78
C LEU A 310 -2.33 10.73 -8.36
N LEU A 311 -3.28 9.83 -8.09
CA LEU A 311 -4.62 9.92 -8.65
C LEU A 311 -5.57 10.60 -7.67
N ASP A 312 -6.45 11.43 -8.23
CA ASP A 312 -7.58 12.01 -7.48
C ASP A 312 -8.72 11.00 -7.46
N ARG A 313 -8.90 10.32 -6.32
CA ARG A 313 -9.91 9.29 -6.10
C ARG A 313 -11.35 9.75 -6.38
N LYS A 314 -11.63 11.05 -6.28
CA LYS A 314 -12.98 11.57 -6.52
C LYS A 314 -13.32 11.61 -8.02
N ARG A 315 -12.31 11.56 -8.89
CA ARG A 315 -12.50 11.60 -10.34
C ARG A 315 -12.64 10.19 -10.91
N PRO A 316 -13.50 9.99 -11.93
CA PRO A 316 -13.58 8.71 -12.62
C PRO A 316 -12.25 8.31 -13.24
N ILE A 317 -11.95 7.02 -13.28
CA ILE A 317 -10.76 6.46 -13.93
C ILE A 317 -11.18 5.64 -15.15
N VAL A 318 -10.53 5.89 -16.29
CA VAL A 318 -10.60 5.01 -17.46
C VAL A 318 -9.27 4.28 -17.57
N LEU A 319 -9.33 2.95 -17.55
CA LEU A 319 -8.16 2.09 -17.63
C LEU A 319 -7.73 1.89 -19.09
N ILE A 320 -6.44 1.93 -19.34
CA ILE A 320 -5.80 1.51 -20.59
C ILE A 320 -4.82 0.41 -20.20
N ALA A 321 -5.26 -0.83 -20.30
CA ALA A 321 -4.46 -2.00 -19.93
C ALA A 321 -4.10 -2.83 -21.17
N GLU A 322 -3.15 -3.75 -21.03
CA GLU A 322 -3.02 -4.84 -22.00
C GLU A 322 -4.27 -5.74 -21.94
N PRO A 323 -4.72 -6.28 -23.07
CA PRO A 323 -5.84 -7.21 -23.10
C PRO A 323 -5.67 -8.37 -22.09
N GLY A 324 -6.63 -8.51 -21.17
CA GLY A 324 -6.63 -9.51 -20.09
C GLY A 324 -6.08 -8.99 -18.75
N ALA A 325 -5.54 -7.78 -18.68
CA ALA A 325 -5.04 -7.16 -17.45
C ALA A 325 -6.02 -6.12 -16.84
N GLU A 326 -7.18 -5.91 -17.44
CA GLU A 326 -8.17 -4.89 -17.04
C GLU A 326 -8.71 -5.16 -15.64
N GLU A 327 -9.11 -6.41 -15.38
CA GLU A 327 -9.67 -6.83 -14.10
C GLU A 327 -8.63 -6.74 -12.98
N GLU A 328 -7.40 -7.21 -13.23
CA GLU A 328 -6.31 -7.08 -12.26
C GLU A 328 -6.01 -5.61 -11.94
N SER A 329 -6.01 -4.76 -12.97
CA SER A 329 -5.79 -3.32 -12.82
C SER A 329 -6.87 -2.65 -11.97
N ALA A 330 -8.13 -2.99 -12.21
CA ALA A 330 -9.27 -2.49 -11.45
C ALA A 330 -9.27 -3.00 -10.01
N MET A 331 -9.05 -4.31 -9.82
CA MET A 331 -8.97 -4.96 -8.52
C MET A 331 -7.88 -4.31 -7.65
N ARG A 332 -6.66 -4.11 -8.19
CA ARG A 332 -5.58 -3.49 -7.43
C ARG A 332 -5.82 -2.02 -7.07
N LEU A 333 -6.65 -1.29 -7.83
CA LEU A 333 -7.15 0.03 -7.41
C LEU A 333 -8.19 -0.10 -6.30
N GLY A 334 -9.10 -1.05 -6.43
CA GLY A 334 -10.09 -1.37 -5.39
C GLY A 334 -9.44 -1.74 -4.06
N ARG A 335 -8.28 -2.39 -4.05
CA ARG A 335 -7.51 -2.68 -2.81
C ARG A 335 -7.20 -1.44 -1.98
N ILE A 336 -7.07 -0.28 -2.60
CA ILE A 336 -6.78 1.00 -1.94
C ILE A 336 -7.95 1.99 -2.07
N GLY A 337 -9.17 1.46 -2.28
CA GLY A 337 -10.41 2.23 -2.28
C GLY A 337 -10.62 3.15 -3.49
N PHE A 338 -9.92 2.91 -4.59
CA PHE A 338 -10.13 3.61 -5.87
C PHE A 338 -11.22 2.93 -6.70
N ASP A 339 -12.45 3.04 -6.20
CA ASP A 339 -13.62 2.32 -6.74
C ASP A 339 -14.31 3.05 -7.92
N HIS A 340 -13.96 4.31 -8.18
CA HIS A 340 -14.60 5.16 -9.18
C HIS A 340 -14.10 4.86 -10.61
N ILE A 341 -14.28 3.62 -11.06
CA ILE A 341 -13.89 3.17 -12.40
C ILE A 341 -15.03 3.47 -13.39
N ALA A 342 -14.74 4.20 -14.46
CA ALA A 342 -15.69 4.47 -15.54
C ALA A 342 -15.75 3.33 -16.57
N GLY A 343 -14.67 2.56 -16.67
CA GLY A 343 -14.51 1.45 -17.61
C GLY A 343 -13.06 1.32 -18.07
N TYR A 344 -12.83 0.53 -19.10
CA TYR A 344 -11.52 0.35 -19.73
C TYR A 344 -11.61 0.55 -21.24
N LEU A 345 -10.52 0.99 -21.87
CA LEU A 345 -10.44 1.16 -23.32
C LEU A 345 -10.48 -0.21 -24.01
N GLU A 346 -11.55 -0.48 -24.77
CA GLU A 346 -11.71 -1.74 -25.48
C GLU A 346 -10.60 -1.93 -26.53
N GLY A 347 -9.91 -3.06 -26.45
CA GLY A 347 -8.78 -3.36 -27.32
C GLY A 347 -7.55 -2.50 -27.03
N GLY A 348 -7.47 -1.88 -25.85
CA GLY A 348 -6.29 -1.19 -25.35
C GLY A 348 -5.68 -0.21 -26.37
N MET A 349 -4.36 -0.27 -26.51
CA MET A 349 -3.64 0.62 -27.42
C MET A 349 -3.73 0.23 -28.88
N GLN A 350 -4.13 -1.01 -29.19
CA GLN A 350 -4.33 -1.46 -30.55
C GLN A 350 -5.41 -0.61 -31.25
N THR A 351 -6.40 -0.11 -30.49
CA THR A 351 -7.46 0.78 -30.96
C THR A 351 -6.93 2.12 -31.53
N LEU A 352 -5.75 2.57 -31.07
CA LEU A 352 -5.14 3.83 -31.53
C LEU A 352 -4.32 3.70 -32.81
N SER A 353 -4.15 2.50 -33.35
CA SER A 353 -3.41 2.27 -34.60
C SER A 353 -3.98 3.06 -35.79
N ALA A 354 -5.29 3.29 -35.80
CA ALA A 354 -5.99 4.12 -36.78
C ALA A 354 -6.00 5.62 -36.45
N HIS A 355 -5.44 6.02 -35.29
CA HIS A 355 -5.50 7.35 -34.72
C HIS A 355 -4.12 7.87 -34.27
N PRO A 356 -3.12 7.96 -35.17
CA PRO A 356 -1.78 8.42 -34.81
C PRO A 356 -1.75 9.86 -34.27
N GLU A 357 -2.76 10.67 -34.56
CA GLU A 357 -2.93 12.03 -34.03
C GLU A 357 -3.22 12.08 -32.52
N LEU A 358 -3.71 10.99 -31.94
CA LEU A 358 -4.00 10.88 -30.51
C LEU A 358 -2.82 10.34 -29.70
N VAL A 359 -1.76 9.92 -30.37
CA VAL A 359 -0.58 9.32 -29.76
C VAL A 359 0.52 10.37 -29.63
N HIS A 360 1.20 10.40 -28.48
CA HIS A 360 2.33 11.29 -28.25
C HIS A 360 3.60 10.52 -27.92
N ARG A 361 4.65 10.56 -28.74
CA ARG A 361 5.91 9.86 -28.43
C ARG A 361 6.79 10.67 -27.46
N PRO A 362 6.99 10.22 -26.21
CA PRO A 362 7.94 10.81 -25.28
C PRO A 362 9.34 10.81 -25.87
N GLU A 363 10.05 11.93 -25.72
CA GLU A 363 11.48 11.98 -25.99
C GLU A 363 12.24 11.32 -24.82
N ARG A 364 13.20 10.46 -25.15
CA ARG A 364 14.06 9.78 -24.18
C ARG A 364 15.50 9.96 -24.57
N ILE A 365 16.37 10.16 -23.59
CA ILE A 365 17.80 10.36 -23.83
C ILE A 365 18.63 9.44 -22.96
N THR A 366 19.78 9.04 -23.49
CA THR A 366 20.76 8.26 -22.75
C THR A 366 21.58 9.16 -21.82
N ALA A 367 22.29 8.56 -20.85
CA ALA A 367 23.23 9.29 -20.01
C ALA A 367 24.32 10.01 -20.83
N ALA A 368 24.81 9.39 -21.91
CA ALA A 368 25.81 10.01 -22.78
C ALA A 368 25.26 11.24 -23.52
N THR A 369 24.05 11.13 -24.08
CA THR A 369 23.37 12.26 -24.74
C THR A 369 23.07 13.40 -23.77
N LEU A 370 22.65 13.08 -22.55
CA LEU A 370 22.44 14.09 -21.52
C LEU A 370 23.74 14.83 -21.19
N ASP A 371 24.85 14.11 -21.02
CA ASP A 371 26.16 14.71 -20.74
C ASP A 371 26.59 15.69 -21.85
N GLU A 372 26.40 15.31 -23.11
CA GLU A 372 26.63 16.21 -24.26
C GLU A 372 25.73 17.46 -24.19
N TYR A 373 24.45 17.30 -23.82
CA TYR A 373 23.51 18.42 -23.70
C TYR A 373 23.85 19.36 -22.54
N LEU A 374 24.44 18.85 -21.46
CA LEU A 374 24.89 19.67 -20.33
C LEU A 374 26.09 20.56 -20.67
N ALA A 375 26.86 20.21 -21.70
CA ALA A 375 27.97 21.02 -22.20
C ALA A 375 27.53 22.14 -23.16
N LEU A 376 26.25 22.19 -23.56
CA LEU A 376 25.73 23.23 -24.45
C LEU A 376 25.51 24.57 -23.72
N PRO A 377 25.47 25.71 -24.46
CA PRO A 377 25.24 27.03 -23.85
C PRO A 377 23.87 27.19 -23.15
N ASP A 378 22.86 26.46 -23.59
CA ASP A 378 21.53 26.40 -22.99
C ASP A 378 21.21 24.95 -22.58
N PRO A 379 21.79 24.45 -21.48
CA PRO A 379 21.63 23.07 -21.06
C PRO A 379 20.22 22.83 -20.51
N PRO A 380 19.68 21.60 -20.63
CA PRO A 380 18.40 21.26 -20.03
C PRO A 380 18.45 21.37 -18.50
N LEU A 381 17.30 21.61 -17.88
CA LEU A 381 17.13 21.42 -16.45
C LEU A 381 17.03 19.92 -16.15
N ILE A 382 17.90 19.42 -15.27
CA ILE A 382 17.77 18.07 -14.73
C ILE A 382 16.79 18.10 -13.55
N LEU A 383 15.74 17.30 -13.61
CA LEU A 383 14.75 17.15 -12.55
C LEU A 383 14.87 15.78 -11.89
N ASP A 384 15.24 15.77 -10.61
CA ASP A 384 15.31 14.58 -9.77
C ASP A 384 13.98 14.38 -9.05
N VAL A 385 13.28 13.28 -9.34
CA VAL A 385 11.97 12.95 -8.75
C VAL A 385 12.03 11.86 -7.67
N ARG A 386 13.24 11.55 -7.17
CA ARG A 386 13.44 10.58 -6.07
C ARG A 386 13.02 11.15 -4.72
N SER A 387 12.93 10.29 -3.70
CA SER A 387 12.69 10.72 -2.32
C SER A 387 13.83 11.59 -1.78
N ALA A 388 13.56 12.37 -0.73
CA ALA A 388 14.59 13.15 -0.04
C ALA A 388 15.72 12.27 0.53
N LYS A 389 15.39 11.05 1.01
CA LYS A 389 16.37 10.09 1.53
C LYS A 389 17.34 9.61 0.43
N GLU A 390 16.82 9.24 -0.74
CA GLU A 390 17.65 8.85 -1.88
C GLU A 390 18.51 10.00 -2.39
N ARG A 391 17.94 11.22 -2.39
CA ARG A 391 18.60 12.46 -2.79
C ARG A 391 19.79 12.78 -1.88
N GLN A 392 19.62 12.66 -0.57
CA GLN A 392 20.66 12.91 0.44
C GLN A 392 21.87 11.97 0.29
N GLN A 393 21.65 10.74 -0.16
CA GLN A 393 22.74 9.79 -0.39
C GLN A 393 23.64 10.22 -1.56
N LYS A 394 23.03 10.63 -2.68
CA LYS A 394 23.73 11.05 -3.90
C LYS A 394 22.78 11.72 -4.89
N LYS A 395 23.30 12.62 -5.72
CA LYS A 395 22.55 13.33 -6.76
C LYS A 395 23.41 13.68 -7.98
N ILE A 396 22.76 13.94 -9.11
CA ILE A 396 23.39 14.64 -10.25
C ILE A 396 23.56 16.11 -9.86
N GLU A 397 24.76 16.65 -10.05
CA GLU A 397 25.05 18.05 -9.70
C GLU A 397 24.16 19.03 -10.48
N GLY A 398 23.73 20.12 -9.83
CA GLY A 398 22.89 21.14 -10.46
C GLY A 398 21.42 20.75 -10.74
N SER A 399 21.01 19.51 -10.43
CA SER A 399 19.62 19.08 -10.64
C SER A 399 18.65 19.71 -9.62
N LEU A 400 17.45 20.08 -10.07
CA LEU A 400 16.32 20.49 -9.23
C LEU A 400 15.67 19.26 -8.59
N HIS A 401 15.25 19.35 -7.32
CA HIS A 401 14.63 18.24 -6.61
C HIS A 401 13.16 18.52 -6.31
N VAL A 402 12.29 17.73 -6.95
CA VAL A 402 10.86 17.70 -6.69
C VAL A 402 10.43 16.23 -6.67
N PRO A 403 10.28 15.59 -5.48
CA PRO A 403 9.82 14.21 -5.38
C PRO A 403 8.52 13.97 -6.16
N LEU A 404 8.40 12.80 -6.78
CA LEU A 404 7.23 12.48 -7.63
C LEU A 404 5.89 12.66 -6.89
N ASN A 405 5.81 12.28 -5.62
CA ASN A 405 4.61 12.44 -4.78
C ASN A 405 4.22 13.91 -4.53
N HIS A 406 5.14 14.86 -4.69
CA HIS A 406 4.87 16.30 -4.56
C HIS A 406 4.92 17.05 -5.88
N LEU A 407 5.05 16.33 -7.00
CA LEU A 407 5.31 16.94 -8.30
C LEU A 407 4.18 17.86 -8.75
N GLU A 408 2.93 17.44 -8.60
CA GLU A 408 1.76 18.22 -9.00
C GLU A 408 1.58 19.48 -8.12
N GLU A 409 1.91 19.39 -6.83
CA GLU A 409 1.83 20.50 -5.87
C GLU A 409 2.89 21.59 -6.13
N ARG A 410 4.05 21.17 -6.64
CA ARG A 410 5.25 22.00 -6.79
C ARG A 410 5.59 22.32 -8.25
N LEU A 411 4.62 22.21 -9.16
CA LEU A 411 4.81 22.51 -10.59
C LEU A 411 5.31 23.94 -10.84
N THR A 412 5.00 24.89 -9.95
CA THR A 412 5.42 26.29 -10.05
C THR A 412 6.91 26.50 -9.83
N GLU A 413 7.60 25.53 -9.21
CA GLU A 413 9.06 25.56 -9.04
C GLU A 413 9.81 25.14 -10.32
N ILE A 414 9.12 24.53 -11.27
CA ILE A 414 9.71 23.98 -12.48
C ILE A 414 9.58 25.01 -13.62
N PRO A 415 10.71 25.51 -14.18
CA PRO A 415 10.68 26.46 -15.26
C PRO A 415 10.07 25.86 -16.53
N ARG A 416 9.22 26.65 -17.21
CA ARG A 416 8.55 26.25 -18.46
C ARG A 416 9.32 26.67 -19.72
N ASP A 417 10.25 27.59 -19.57
CA ASP A 417 11.06 28.19 -20.64
C ASP A 417 12.36 27.43 -20.94
N ARG A 418 12.60 26.28 -20.29
CA ARG A 418 13.75 25.40 -20.55
C ARG A 418 13.31 23.97 -20.90
N ALA A 419 14.18 23.25 -21.60
CA ALA A 419 14.00 21.80 -21.76
C ALA A 419 14.25 21.10 -20.41
N ILE A 420 13.51 20.05 -20.11
CA ILE A 420 13.57 19.33 -18.83
C ILE A 420 13.95 17.88 -19.11
N VAL A 421 14.93 17.37 -18.37
CA VAL A 421 15.29 15.95 -18.35
C VAL A 421 14.97 15.40 -16.97
N VAL A 422 13.98 14.51 -16.91
CA VAL A 422 13.51 13.91 -15.66
C VAL A 422 14.27 12.62 -15.40
N HIS A 423 14.69 12.39 -14.16
CA HIS A 423 15.28 11.13 -13.76
C HIS A 423 14.82 10.67 -12.38
N CYS A 424 14.86 9.36 -12.18
CA CYS A 424 14.74 8.74 -10.87
C CYS A 424 15.90 7.78 -10.62
N ALA A 425 15.74 6.75 -9.79
CA ALA A 425 16.79 5.76 -9.58
C ALA A 425 17.01 4.85 -10.81
N GLY A 426 15.92 4.38 -11.45
CA GLY A 426 15.99 3.34 -12.49
C GLY A 426 15.05 3.52 -13.69
N GLY A 427 14.39 4.67 -13.84
CA GLY A 427 13.51 4.99 -14.97
C GLY A 427 12.00 4.95 -14.69
N TYR A 428 11.54 4.04 -13.80
CA TYR A 428 10.09 3.88 -13.55
C TYR A 428 9.38 5.18 -13.12
N ARG A 429 9.84 5.82 -12.04
CA ARG A 429 9.21 7.06 -11.53
C ARG A 429 9.37 8.26 -12.49
N SER A 430 10.45 8.29 -13.27
CA SER A 430 10.68 9.41 -14.20
C SER A 430 9.80 9.33 -15.43
N ALA A 431 9.44 8.13 -15.89
CA ALA A 431 8.40 7.95 -16.92
C ALA A 431 7.03 8.48 -16.45
N VAL A 432 6.62 8.13 -15.23
CA VAL A 432 5.39 8.64 -14.59
C VAL A 432 5.44 10.18 -14.51
N ALA A 433 6.52 10.74 -13.94
CA ALA A 433 6.72 12.18 -13.81
C ALA A 433 6.68 12.91 -15.16
N ALA A 434 7.31 12.36 -16.20
CA ALA A 434 7.32 12.95 -17.53
C ALA A 434 5.90 12.98 -18.14
N SER A 435 5.09 11.93 -17.94
CA SER A 435 3.68 11.93 -18.37
C SER A 435 2.85 13.01 -17.64
N LEU A 436 3.08 13.19 -16.34
CA LEU A 436 2.40 14.20 -15.52
C LEU A 436 2.77 15.63 -15.92
N LEU A 437 4.07 15.90 -16.13
CA LEU A 437 4.53 17.22 -16.60
C LEU A 437 3.91 17.57 -17.95
N ARG A 438 3.92 16.65 -18.92
CA ARG A 438 3.32 16.90 -20.24
C ARG A 438 1.83 17.21 -20.15
N ARG A 439 1.10 16.47 -19.31
CA ARG A 439 -0.31 16.74 -19.03
C ARG A 439 -0.55 18.15 -18.49
N HIS A 440 0.39 18.70 -17.72
CA HIS A 440 0.38 20.07 -17.19
C HIS A 440 0.98 21.11 -18.14
N GLY A 441 1.14 20.77 -19.42
CA GLY A 441 1.53 21.68 -20.49
C GLY A 441 3.04 21.94 -20.57
N PHE A 442 3.87 21.06 -20.01
CA PHE A 442 5.31 21.10 -20.25
C PHE A 442 5.63 20.41 -21.59
N GLU A 443 6.01 21.18 -22.60
CA GLU A 443 6.16 20.69 -23.98
C GLU A 443 7.51 19.99 -24.22
N ARG A 444 8.59 20.47 -23.58
CA ARG A 444 9.97 19.99 -23.79
C ARG A 444 10.45 19.13 -22.62
N VAL A 445 9.85 17.95 -22.49
CA VAL A 445 10.17 16.99 -21.41
C VAL A 445 10.79 15.74 -22.00
N MET A 446 11.95 15.36 -21.48
CA MET A 446 12.69 14.14 -21.79
C MET A 446 12.79 13.24 -20.55
N ASP A 447 12.81 11.93 -20.73
CA ASP A 447 13.13 10.94 -19.68
C ASP A 447 14.57 10.42 -19.83
N LEU A 448 15.31 10.35 -18.73
CA LEU A 448 16.64 9.74 -18.69
C LEU A 448 16.51 8.21 -18.57
N VAL A 449 16.86 7.51 -19.65
CA VAL A 449 16.79 6.05 -19.73
C VAL A 449 17.65 5.42 -18.63
N GLY A 450 17.03 4.56 -17.80
CA GLY A 450 17.70 3.86 -16.70
C GLY A 450 18.06 4.74 -15.49
N GLY A 451 17.66 6.01 -15.49
CA GLY A 451 17.81 6.93 -14.37
C GLY A 451 19.25 7.13 -13.89
N LEU A 452 19.40 7.38 -12.58
CA LEU A 452 20.70 7.59 -11.94
C LEU A 452 21.61 6.35 -12.04
N ALA A 453 21.04 5.15 -12.03
CA ALA A 453 21.83 3.92 -12.16
C ALA A 453 22.55 3.87 -13.52
N ALA A 454 21.88 4.26 -14.61
CA ALA A 454 22.51 4.35 -15.93
C ALA A 454 23.53 5.50 -16.03
N TRP A 455 23.24 6.63 -15.38
CA TRP A 455 24.18 7.75 -15.27
C TRP A 455 25.51 7.32 -14.62
N GLU A 456 25.44 6.60 -13.50
CA GLU A 456 26.61 6.07 -12.81
C GLU A 456 27.32 4.98 -13.60
N ALA A 457 26.57 4.09 -14.26
CA ALA A 457 27.14 3.05 -15.13
C ALA A 457 27.92 3.66 -16.31
N ALA A 458 27.49 4.82 -16.81
CA ALA A 458 28.21 5.61 -17.80
C ALA A 458 29.43 6.38 -17.23
N ARG A 459 29.75 6.20 -15.95
CA ARG A 459 30.84 6.86 -15.21
C ARG A 459 30.73 8.38 -15.14
N GLN A 460 29.50 8.89 -15.18
CA GLN A 460 29.25 10.31 -15.03
C GLN A 460 29.27 10.73 -13.56
N ALA A 461 29.62 11.99 -13.30
CA ALA A 461 29.82 12.51 -11.95
C ALA A 461 28.51 12.55 -11.15
N VAL A 462 28.59 12.13 -9.89
CA VAL A 462 27.53 12.31 -8.87
C VAL A 462 28.16 12.96 -7.65
N VAL A 463 27.38 13.77 -6.94
CA VAL A 463 27.81 14.41 -5.70
C VAL A 463 27.06 13.79 -4.52
N VAL A 464 27.77 13.51 -3.42
CA VAL A 464 27.15 13.21 -2.13
C VAL A 464 26.51 14.51 -1.64
N ALA A 465 25.22 14.44 -1.30
CA ALA A 465 24.36 15.61 -1.33
C ALA A 465 24.48 16.54 -0.13
#